data_AF-A0A922SNT5-F1
#
_entry.id   AF-A0A922SNT5-F1
#
_cell.length_a   1.000
_cell.length_b   1.000
_cell.length_c   1.000
_cell.angle_alpha   90.00
_cell.angle_beta   90.00
_cell.angle_gamma   90.00
#
_symmetry.space_group_name_H-M   'P 1'
#
loop_
_entity.id
_entity.type
_entity.pdbx_description
1 polymer ?
#
loop_
_entity_poly.entity_id
_entity_poly.type
_entity_poly.pdbx_seq_one_letter_code
_entity_poly.pdbx_strand_id
1 'polypeptide(L)'
;MVLFEACHNEPACLQDKAGLEAITQLHRQLDDDANGNVDLSESDDFLREELQYDSGYEKRQRAFHHNDDMHISVKELWEAWLRSEVHNWTVEQTVEWLSQSVDLPQYKTLFLQHKVTGATLPRLAVNNMQYLSNVLGIKDPIHKQKLALKAMDVVLFGPPKGNVQFL
;
A
#
# COMPACT_ATOMS: atom_id res chain seq x y z
N MET A 1 -10.61 5.18 18.93
CA MET A 1 -9.52 5.77 19.72
C MET A 1 -8.25 5.88 18.88
N VAL A 2 -7.81 4.79 18.22
CA VAL A 2 -6.64 4.74 17.30
C VAL A 2 -6.58 5.88 16.27
N LEU A 3 -7.70 6.21 15.62
CA LEU A 3 -7.77 7.29 14.61
C LEU A 3 -7.48 8.70 15.17
N PHE A 4 -7.74 8.94 16.45
CA PHE A 4 -7.60 10.28 17.04
C PHE A 4 -6.16 10.50 17.56
N GLU A 5 -5.53 9.44 18.07
CA GLU A 5 -4.12 9.47 18.53
C GLU A 5 -3.13 9.51 17.35
N ALA A 6 -3.41 8.80 16.26
CA ALA A 6 -2.55 8.81 15.07
C ALA A 6 -2.49 10.19 14.39
N CYS A 7 -3.59 10.96 14.42
CA CYS A 7 -3.73 12.20 13.65
C CYS A 7 -3.41 13.48 14.43
N HIS A 8 -3.40 13.49 15.76
CA HIS A 8 -3.03 14.67 16.59
C HIS A 8 -3.62 16.04 16.13
N ASN A 9 -4.83 16.07 15.54
CA ASN A 9 -5.48 17.24 14.93
C ASN A 9 -4.82 17.83 13.65
N GLU A 10 -3.97 17.09 12.93
CA GLU A 10 -3.45 17.49 11.61
C GLU A 10 -4.57 17.45 10.54
N PRO A 11 -4.85 18.58 9.85
CA PRO A 11 -5.95 18.68 8.90
C PRO A 11 -5.80 17.74 7.69
N ALA A 12 -4.56 17.41 7.29
CA ALA A 12 -4.27 16.45 6.23
C ALA A 12 -4.74 15.02 6.57
N CYS A 13 -4.62 14.62 7.84
CA CYS A 13 -5.04 13.30 8.35
C CYS A 13 -6.57 13.19 8.44
N LEU A 14 -7.25 14.31 8.72
CA LEU A 14 -8.71 14.40 8.75
C LEU A 14 -9.35 14.39 7.35
N GLN A 15 -8.60 14.70 6.30
CA GLN A 15 -9.11 14.82 4.94
C GLN A 15 -9.18 13.48 4.20
N ASP A 16 -8.32 12.51 4.53
CA ASP A 16 -8.32 11.16 3.94
C ASP A 16 -8.49 10.04 4.99
N LYS A 17 -9.60 10.12 5.73
CA LYS A 17 -9.98 9.10 6.71
C LYS A 17 -9.94 7.67 6.15
N ALA A 18 -10.40 7.48 4.91
CA ALA A 18 -10.46 6.16 4.31
C ALA A 18 -9.07 5.65 3.82
N GLY A 19 -8.14 6.53 3.48
CA GLY A 19 -6.73 6.17 3.29
C GLY A 19 -6.07 5.73 4.59
N LEU A 20 -6.28 6.49 5.68
CA LEU A 20 -5.76 6.13 7.00
C LEU A 20 -6.34 4.82 7.53
N GLU A 21 -7.65 4.60 7.35
CA GLU A 21 -8.29 3.33 7.71
C GLU A 21 -7.71 2.14 6.93
N ALA A 22 -7.36 2.35 5.66
CA ALA A 22 -6.73 1.33 4.85
C ALA A 22 -5.28 1.06 5.29
N ILE A 23 -4.50 2.10 5.61
CA ILE A 23 -3.15 1.95 6.17
C ILE A 23 -3.18 1.28 7.54
N THR A 24 -4.16 1.60 8.39
CA THR A 24 -4.35 0.92 9.68
C THR A 24 -4.68 -0.56 9.49
N GLN A 25 -5.52 -0.89 8.50
CA GLN A 25 -5.81 -2.28 8.16
C GLN A 25 -4.60 -2.99 7.56
N LEU A 26 -3.77 -2.28 6.80
CA LEU A 26 -2.53 -2.83 6.28
C LEU A 26 -1.56 -3.11 7.42
N HIS A 27 -1.31 -2.14 8.30
CA HIS A 27 -0.48 -2.32 9.51
C HIS A 27 -0.91 -3.53 10.34
N ARG A 28 -2.21 -3.70 10.60
CA ARG A 28 -2.75 -4.89 11.29
C ARG A 28 -2.57 -6.22 10.57
N GLN A 29 -2.29 -6.23 9.27
CA GLN A 29 -1.95 -7.44 8.55
C GLN A 29 -0.46 -7.77 8.67
N LEU A 30 0.37 -6.80 9.07
CA LEU A 30 1.79 -7.00 9.33
C LEU A 30 2.07 -7.22 10.83
N ASP A 31 1.28 -6.64 11.73
CA ASP A 31 1.40 -6.73 13.20
C ASP A 31 0.69 -8.02 13.69
N ASP A 32 1.44 -9.13 13.69
CA ASP A 32 0.93 -10.48 13.96
C ASP A 32 0.61 -10.72 15.43
N ASP A 33 1.40 -10.15 16.34
CA ASP A 33 1.16 -10.26 17.78
C ASP A 33 0.17 -9.20 18.32
N ALA A 34 -0.22 -8.25 17.46
CA ALA A 34 -1.13 -7.15 17.73
C ALA A 34 -0.67 -6.24 18.88
N ASN A 35 0.65 -6.09 19.09
CA ASN A 35 1.23 -5.21 20.11
C ASN A 35 1.16 -3.72 19.72
N GLY A 36 0.78 -3.42 18.48
CA GLY A 36 0.63 -2.07 17.94
C GLY A 36 1.83 -1.56 17.15
N ASN A 37 2.86 -2.40 16.95
CA ASN A 37 4.02 -2.09 16.13
C ASN A 37 4.43 -3.32 15.32
N VAL A 38 4.96 -3.07 14.12
CA VAL A 38 5.55 -4.13 13.28
C VAL A 38 7.05 -4.19 13.54
N ASP A 39 7.57 -5.31 13.99
CA ASP A 39 9.00 -5.53 14.22
C ASP A 39 9.75 -6.17 13.02
N LEU A 40 11.04 -6.41 13.20
CA LEU A 40 11.89 -7.01 12.16
C LEU A 40 11.49 -8.44 11.81
N SER A 41 11.04 -9.24 12.78
CA SER A 41 10.61 -10.61 12.56
C SER A 41 9.28 -10.63 11.81
N GLU A 42 8.31 -9.85 12.25
CA GLU A 42 6.99 -9.73 11.62
C GLU A 42 7.09 -9.23 10.17
N SER A 43 7.93 -8.22 9.92
CA SER A 43 8.17 -7.74 8.56
C SER A 43 8.93 -8.74 7.67
N ASP A 44 9.83 -9.56 8.23
CA ASP A 44 10.53 -10.61 7.45
C ASP A 44 9.55 -11.72 7.04
N ASP A 45 8.74 -12.20 7.98
CA ASP A 45 7.76 -13.26 7.76
C ASP A 45 6.74 -12.80 6.71
N PHE A 46 6.22 -11.58 6.84
CA PHE A 46 5.28 -11.00 5.87
C PHE A 46 5.86 -10.90 4.44
N LEU A 47 7.12 -10.46 4.31
CA LEU A 47 7.78 -10.33 3.01
C LEU A 47 7.95 -11.68 2.29
N ARG A 48 8.22 -12.74 3.05
CA ARG A 48 8.47 -14.08 2.52
C ARG A 48 7.19 -14.85 2.26
N GLU A 49 6.24 -14.80 3.20
CA GLU A 49 5.03 -15.60 3.16
C GLU A 49 3.97 -14.97 2.26
N GLU A 50 3.71 -13.67 2.42
CA GLU A 50 2.55 -13.03 1.77
C GLU A 50 2.91 -12.38 0.44
N LEU A 51 4.05 -11.67 0.38
CA LEU A 51 4.53 -11.07 -0.86
C LEU A 51 5.36 -12.04 -1.72
N GLN A 52 5.66 -13.24 -1.20
CA GLN A 52 6.35 -14.33 -1.91
C GLN A 52 7.66 -13.89 -2.57
N TYR A 53 8.45 -13.07 -1.89
CA TYR A 53 9.75 -12.64 -2.40
C TYR A 53 10.81 -13.74 -2.21
N ASP A 54 11.19 -14.42 -3.30
CA ASP A 54 12.31 -15.38 -3.30
C ASP A 54 13.69 -14.71 -3.14
N SER A 55 13.80 -13.41 -3.45
CA SER A 55 15.05 -12.65 -3.31
C SER A 55 14.79 -11.14 -3.21
N GLY A 56 15.70 -10.41 -2.54
CA GLY A 56 15.60 -8.95 -2.40
C GLY A 56 14.78 -8.45 -1.21
N TYR A 57 14.24 -9.35 -0.38
CA TYR A 57 13.49 -9.02 0.83
C TYR A 57 14.33 -8.19 1.82
N GLU A 58 15.63 -8.45 1.97
CA GLU A 58 16.52 -7.65 2.84
C GLU A 58 16.53 -6.16 2.48
N LYS A 59 16.43 -5.81 1.19
CA LYS A 59 16.37 -4.41 0.74
C LYS A 59 15.02 -3.78 1.07
N ARG A 60 13.94 -4.55 1.00
CA ARG A 60 12.59 -4.10 1.34
C ARG A 60 12.43 -3.95 2.86
N GLN A 61 12.93 -4.91 3.64
CA GLN A 61 12.97 -4.85 5.09
C GLN A 61 13.76 -3.64 5.59
N ARG A 62 14.96 -3.37 5.03
CA ARG A 62 15.73 -2.15 5.36
C ARG A 62 15.06 -0.85 4.90
N ALA A 63 14.28 -0.89 3.83
CA ALA A 63 13.51 0.26 3.39
C ALA A 63 12.32 0.52 4.31
N PHE A 64 11.75 -0.54 4.89
CA PHE A 64 10.68 -0.48 5.86
C PHE A 64 11.17 0.08 7.20
N HIS A 65 12.24 -0.51 7.74
CA HIS A 65 12.89 -0.11 8.99
C HIS A 65 14.02 0.90 8.74
N HIS A 66 13.67 2.12 8.32
CA HIS A 66 14.66 3.18 8.12
C HIS A 66 15.31 3.60 9.46
N ASN A 67 16.57 4.03 9.46
CA ASN A 67 17.30 4.52 10.65
C ASN A 67 17.36 3.58 11.88
N ASP A 68 17.37 2.27 11.69
CA ASP A 68 17.40 1.27 12.77
C ASP A 68 16.14 1.28 13.68
N ASP A 69 15.02 1.83 13.19
CA ASP A 69 13.73 1.72 13.88
C ASP A 69 13.32 0.25 13.93
N MET A 70 13.52 -0.39 15.10
CA MET A 70 13.21 -1.80 15.32
C MET A 70 11.70 -2.11 15.29
N HIS A 71 10.86 -1.08 15.29
CA HIS A 71 9.41 -1.16 15.37
C HIS A 71 8.78 -0.06 14.51
N ILE A 72 7.71 -0.37 13.79
CA ILE A 72 6.97 0.60 12.98
C ILE A 72 5.53 0.67 13.47
N SER A 73 5.14 1.82 13.99
CA SER A 73 3.77 2.11 14.41
C SER A 73 2.87 2.46 13.22
N VAL A 74 1.54 2.39 13.43
CA VAL A 74 0.54 2.87 12.45
C VAL A 74 0.80 4.30 12.00
N LYS A 75 1.24 5.15 12.94
CA LYS A 75 1.52 6.58 12.67
C LYS A 75 2.72 6.73 11.74
N GLU A 76 3.81 6.04 12.02
CA GLU A 76 5.01 6.09 11.18
C GLU A 76 4.73 5.56 9.77
N LEU A 77 3.96 4.48 9.65
CA LEU A 77 3.55 3.96 8.35
C LEU A 77 2.69 4.98 7.58
N TRP A 78 1.73 5.63 8.25
CA TRP A 78 0.90 6.66 7.64
C TRP A 78 1.72 7.86 7.16
N GLU A 79 2.63 8.35 8.00
CA GLU A 79 3.50 9.46 7.65
C GLU A 79 4.48 9.12 6.51
N ALA A 80 5.04 7.91 6.51
CA ALA A 80 5.89 7.42 5.43
C ALA A 80 5.11 7.34 4.11
N TRP A 81 3.87 6.84 4.16
CA TRP A 81 2.96 6.80 3.01
C TRP A 81 2.68 8.21 2.46
N LEU A 82 2.32 9.17 3.32
CA LEU A 82 2.07 10.56 2.91
C LEU A 82 3.28 11.23 2.24
N ARG A 83 4.49 10.89 2.67
CA ARG A 83 5.75 11.39 2.09
C ARG A 83 6.20 10.65 0.83
N SER A 84 5.55 9.53 0.48
CA SER A 84 5.94 8.71 -0.65
C SER A 84 5.64 9.38 -1.99
N GLU A 85 6.45 9.10 -3.01
CA GLU A 85 6.17 9.51 -4.38
C GLU A 85 4.85 8.92 -4.90
N VAL A 86 4.59 7.67 -4.52
CA VAL A 86 3.41 6.91 -4.94
C VAL A 86 2.12 7.58 -4.50
N HIS A 87 2.08 8.18 -3.31
CA HIS A 87 0.91 8.93 -2.84
C HIS A 87 0.50 10.05 -3.82
N ASN A 88 1.49 10.70 -4.45
CA ASN A 88 1.29 11.82 -5.35
C ASN A 88 1.02 11.41 -6.81
N TRP A 89 0.91 10.11 -7.10
CA TRP A 89 0.65 9.64 -8.46
C TRP A 89 -0.69 10.14 -9.00
N THR A 90 -0.65 10.64 -10.24
CA THR A 90 -1.85 11.01 -10.98
C THR A 90 -2.63 9.77 -11.45
N VAL A 91 -3.82 9.98 -12.00
CA VAL A 91 -4.61 8.89 -12.58
C VAL A 91 -3.84 8.23 -13.73
N GLU A 92 -3.14 9.00 -14.54
CA GLU A 92 -2.34 8.50 -15.66
C GLU A 92 -1.20 7.61 -15.16
N GLN A 93 -0.50 8.01 -14.10
CA GLN A 93 0.60 7.23 -13.52
C GLN A 93 0.09 5.92 -12.90
N THR A 94 -1.05 5.92 -12.21
CA THR A 94 -1.62 4.67 -11.67
C THR A 94 -2.12 3.73 -12.79
N VAL A 95 -2.66 4.27 -13.88
CA VAL A 95 -3.07 3.51 -15.07
C VAL A 95 -1.84 2.90 -15.76
N GLU A 96 -0.74 3.63 -15.83
CA GLU A 96 0.53 3.14 -16.35
C GLU A 96 1.07 1.99 -15.48
N TRP A 97 1.15 2.20 -14.17
CA TRP A 97 1.54 1.18 -13.19
C TRP A 97 0.67 -0.08 -13.30
N LEU A 98 -0.64 0.06 -13.38
CA LEU A 98 -1.58 -1.06 -13.57
C LEU A 98 -1.25 -1.88 -14.82
N SER A 99 -0.75 -1.22 -15.86
CA SER A 99 -0.51 -1.84 -17.16
C SER A 99 0.87 -2.47 -17.26
N GLN A 100 1.89 -1.77 -16.77
CA GLN A 100 3.29 -2.17 -16.93
C GLN A 100 3.79 -3.01 -15.75
N SER A 101 3.36 -2.69 -14.53
CA SER A 101 3.85 -3.33 -13.30
C SER A 101 2.89 -4.40 -12.78
N VAL A 102 1.58 -4.14 -12.85
CA VAL A 102 0.55 -5.12 -12.46
C VAL A 102 0.18 -6.04 -13.62
N ASP A 103 0.44 -5.61 -14.87
CA ASP A 103 0.12 -6.38 -16.08
C ASP A 103 -1.38 -6.76 -16.11
N LEU A 104 -2.23 -5.75 -15.91
CA LEU A 104 -3.70 -5.81 -16.03
C LEU A 104 -4.25 -4.63 -16.85
N PRO A 105 -3.82 -4.43 -18.10
CA PRO A 105 -4.23 -3.31 -18.94
C PRO A 105 -5.74 -3.27 -19.25
N GLN A 106 -6.47 -4.37 -19.06
CA GLN A 106 -7.91 -4.43 -19.23
C GLN A 106 -8.69 -3.55 -18.25
N TYR A 107 -8.09 -3.15 -17.12
CA TYR A 107 -8.75 -2.30 -16.11
C TYR A 107 -8.40 -0.81 -16.24
N LYS A 108 -7.68 -0.39 -17.31
CA LYS A 108 -7.33 1.03 -17.54
C LYS A 108 -8.54 1.95 -17.51
N THR A 109 -9.58 1.62 -18.29
CA THR A 109 -10.80 2.44 -18.39
C THR A 109 -11.50 2.60 -17.04
N LEU A 110 -11.44 1.56 -16.21
CA LEU A 110 -12.03 1.56 -14.89
C LEU A 110 -11.25 2.48 -13.93
N PHE A 111 -9.92 2.44 -13.95
CA PHE A 111 -9.09 3.35 -13.17
C PHE A 111 -9.32 4.82 -13.57
N LEU A 112 -9.46 5.08 -14.86
CA LEU A 112 -9.79 6.42 -15.38
C LEU A 112 -11.19 6.88 -14.92
N GLN A 113 -12.21 6.02 -15.07
CA GLN A 113 -13.59 6.33 -14.69
C GLN A 113 -13.74 6.63 -13.19
N HIS A 114 -13.09 5.82 -12.36
CA HIS A 114 -13.12 5.99 -10.90
C HIS A 114 -12.08 6.99 -10.39
N LYS A 115 -11.30 7.61 -11.28
CA LYS A 115 -10.24 8.58 -10.95
C LYS A 115 -9.30 8.05 -9.85
N VAL A 116 -8.86 6.81 -10.03
CA VAL A 116 -7.94 6.14 -9.10
C VAL A 116 -6.60 6.88 -9.15
N THR A 117 -6.20 7.49 -8.05
CA THR A 117 -4.90 8.17 -7.88
C THR A 117 -4.02 7.41 -6.90
N GLY A 118 -2.77 7.83 -6.76
CA GLY A 118 -1.82 7.33 -5.77
C GLY A 118 -2.42 7.20 -4.37
N ALA A 119 -3.03 8.28 -3.88
CA ALA A 119 -3.72 8.33 -2.59
C ALA A 119 -4.77 7.23 -2.36
N THR A 120 -5.34 6.64 -3.43
CA THR A 120 -6.33 5.56 -3.31
C THR A 120 -5.72 4.16 -3.19
N LEU A 121 -4.43 3.98 -3.51
CA LEU A 121 -3.75 2.69 -3.53
C LEU A 121 -3.77 1.90 -2.21
N PRO A 122 -3.70 2.52 -1.01
CA PRO A 122 -3.87 1.78 0.24
C PRO A 122 -5.20 1.02 0.30
N ARG A 123 -6.26 1.56 -0.30
CA ARG A 123 -7.58 0.93 -0.34
C ARG A 123 -7.64 -0.29 -1.27
N LEU A 124 -6.68 -0.41 -2.19
CA LEU A 124 -6.52 -1.58 -3.04
C LEU A 124 -5.67 -2.67 -2.36
N ALA A 125 -4.79 -2.28 -1.43
CA ALA A 125 -3.88 -3.18 -0.73
C ALA A 125 -4.50 -3.95 0.45
N VAL A 126 -5.72 -3.61 0.88
CA VAL A 126 -6.37 -4.29 2.02
C VAL A 126 -6.94 -5.66 1.66
N ASN A 127 -6.76 -6.65 2.56
CA ASN A 127 -7.18 -8.04 2.35
C ASN A 127 -8.69 -8.23 2.10
N ASN A 128 -9.55 -7.32 2.58
CA ASN A 128 -11.00 -7.47 2.40
C ASN A 128 -11.47 -7.28 0.94
N MET A 129 -10.61 -6.70 0.08
CA MET A 129 -10.85 -6.44 -1.36
C MET A 129 -12.21 -5.81 -1.68
N GLN A 130 -12.81 -5.09 -0.72
CA GLN A 130 -14.15 -4.49 -0.86
C GLN A 130 -14.13 -3.37 -1.89
N TYR A 131 -13.05 -2.57 -1.92
CA TYR A 131 -12.88 -1.53 -2.92
C TYR A 131 -12.79 -2.11 -4.33
N LEU A 132 -12.00 -3.18 -4.52
CA LEU A 132 -11.86 -3.85 -5.82
C LEU A 132 -13.18 -4.45 -6.31
N SER A 133 -13.97 -5.01 -5.40
CA SER A 133 -15.22 -5.70 -5.75
C SER A 133 -16.41 -4.76 -5.91
N ASN A 134 -16.61 -3.83 -4.97
CA ASN A 134 -17.82 -3.01 -4.91
C ASN A 134 -17.68 -1.66 -5.61
N VAL A 135 -16.46 -1.10 -5.65
CA VAL A 135 -16.21 0.20 -6.31
C VAL A 135 -15.74 -0.03 -7.72
N LEU A 136 -14.68 -0.82 -7.90
CA LEU A 136 -14.11 -1.08 -9.23
C LEU A 136 -14.86 -2.20 -9.98
N GLY A 137 -15.62 -3.07 -9.30
CA GLY A 137 -16.36 -4.13 -10.00
C GLY A 137 -15.47 -5.24 -10.58
N ILE A 138 -14.24 -5.39 -10.10
CA ILE A 138 -13.32 -6.47 -10.50
C ILE A 138 -13.80 -7.76 -9.84
N LYS A 139 -14.28 -8.71 -10.65
CA LYS A 139 -14.84 -9.98 -10.16
C LYS A 139 -13.82 -11.11 -10.07
N ASP A 140 -12.81 -11.07 -10.94
CA ASP A 140 -11.81 -12.15 -11.04
C ASP A 140 -10.94 -12.18 -9.76
N PRO A 141 -10.97 -13.30 -8.99
CA PRO A 141 -10.23 -13.40 -7.74
C PRO A 141 -8.70 -13.36 -7.94
N ILE A 142 -8.19 -13.87 -9.06
CA ILE A 142 -6.75 -13.86 -9.36
C ILE A 142 -6.30 -12.44 -9.63
N HIS A 143 -7.07 -11.68 -10.43
CA HIS A 143 -6.75 -10.28 -10.69
C HIS A 143 -6.84 -9.43 -9.42
N LYS A 144 -7.83 -9.70 -8.55
CA LYS A 144 -7.92 -9.01 -7.26
C LYS A 144 -6.70 -9.28 -6.38
N GLN A 145 -6.27 -10.53 -6.26
CA GLN A 145 -5.07 -10.88 -5.49
C GLN A 145 -3.82 -10.21 -6.07
N LYS A 146 -3.61 -10.31 -7.39
CA LYS A 146 -2.45 -9.70 -8.06
C LYS A 146 -2.41 -8.18 -7.84
N LEU A 147 -3.55 -7.51 -7.97
CA LEU A 147 -3.65 -6.06 -7.78
C LEU A 147 -3.45 -5.65 -6.31
N ALA A 148 -3.98 -6.44 -5.36
CA ALA A 148 -3.78 -6.18 -3.94
C ALA A 148 -2.31 -6.32 -3.53
N LEU A 149 -1.63 -7.40 -3.92
CA LEU A 149 -0.21 -7.62 -3.64
C LEU A 149 0.68 -6.55 -4.27
N LYS A 150 0.40 -6.15 -5.51
CA LYS A 150 1.15 -5.07 -6.16
C LYS A 150 0.89 -3.71 -5.50
N ALA A 151 -0.35 -3.42 -5.10
CA ALA A 151 -0.70 -2.18 -4.41
C ALA A 151 0.01 -2.10 -3.05
N MET A 152 0.07 -3.23 -2.34
CA MET A 152 0.79 -3.38 -1.08
C MET A 152 2.29 -3.10 -1.24
N ASP A 153 2.96 -3.69 -2.24
CA ASP A 153 4.39 -3.42 -2.50
C ASP A 153 4.66 -1.93 -2.76
N VAL A 154 3.82 -1.24 -3.54
CA VAL A 154 4.05 0.19 -3.82
C VAL A 154 3.68 1.11 -2.67
N VAL A 155 2.72 0.72 -1.83
CA VAL A 155 2.34 1.46 -0.62
C VAL A 155 3.44 1.35 0.45
N LEU A 156 4.00 0.16 0.64
CA LEU A 156 5.03 -0.09 1.65
C LEU A 156 6.43 0.37 1.20
N PHE A 157 6.76 0.23 -0.08
CA PHE A 157 8.14 0.35 -0.55
C PHE A 157 8.34 1.34 -1.70
N GLY A 158 7.30 2.07 -2.08
CA GLY A 158 7.36 3.08 -3.14
C GLY A 158 7.34 2.50 -4.55
N PRO A 159 7.65 3.31 -5.59
CA PRO A 159 7.48 2.93 -6.97
C PRO A 159 8.33 1.69 -7.34
N PRO A 160 7.85 0.81 -8.22
CA PRO A 160 8.58 -0.40 -8.60
C PRO A 160 9.90 -0.04 -9.28
N LYS A 161 11.02 -0.58 -8.78
CA LYS A 161 12.35 -0.36 -9.34
C LYS A 161 12.58 -1.26 -10.56
N GLY A 162 11.99 -0.87 -11.69
CA GLY A 162 12.16 -1.51 -12.99
C GLY A 162 11.36 -0.79 -14.08
N ASN A 163 12.06 -0.15 -15.02
CA ASN A 163 11.53 0.51 -16.22
C ASN A 163 10.35 1.49 -16.06
N VAL A 164 10.28 2.22 -14.95
CA VAL A 164 9.51 3.47 -14.92
C VAL A 164 10.48 4.61 -14.69
N GLN A 165 11.15 5.03 -15.76
CA GLN A 165 11.70 6.38 -15.82
C GLN A 165 10.50 7.31 -15.93
N PHE A 166 10.04 7.82 -14.79
CA PHE A 166 9.37 9.12 -14.81
C PHE A 166 10.45 10.12 -15.24
N LEU A 167 10.39 10.53 -16.50
CA LEU A 167 11.34 11.46 -17.14
C LEU A 167 11.51 12.74 -16.31
#